data_AF-A0A0Q5L6C4-F1
#
_entry.id   AF-A0A0Q5L6C4-F1
#
_cell.length_a   1.000
_cell.length_b   1.000
_cell.length_c   1.000
_cell.angle_alpha   90.00
_cell.angle_beta   90.00
_cell.angle_gamma   90.00
#
_symmetry.space_group_name_H-M   'P 1'
#
loop_
_entity.id
_entity.type
_entity.pdbx_description
1 polymer ?
#
loop_
_entity_poly.entity_id
_entity_poly.type
_entity_poly.pdbx_seq_one_letter_code
_entity_poly.pdbx_strand_id
1 'polypeptide(L)'
;MPQDPASVPGVDRPNFTALDIVRSIILVVAVGTLALWGFALWSFPWNIIIGIGAPVVVILIWALFLSPRPVLRLHPFLRAAVELLIYVGVTIAWWLMEQPIIGIAFAVVAVGAGVVSGRRRIA
;
A
#
# COMPACT_ATOMS: atom_id res chain seq x y z
N MET A 1 23.42 -15.86 -31.56
CA MET A 1 22.48 -14.78 -31.13
C MET A 1 21.33 -15.42 -30.41
N PRO A 2 21.06 -15.12 -29.12
CA PRO A 2 19.85 -15.60 -28.46
C PRO A 2 18.64 -15.10 -29.25
N GLN A 3 17.82 -16.03 -29.74
CA GLN A 3 16.60 -15.70 -30.45
C GLN A 3 15.60 -15.15 -29.43
N ASP A 4 15.18 -13.90 -29.58
CA ASP A 4 14.06 -13.37 -28.81
C ASP A 4 12.83 -14.27 -29.09
N PRO A 5 12.19 -14.86 -28.07
CA PRO A 5 11.08 -15.77 -28.27
C PRO A 5 9.91 -14.98 -28.89
N ALA A 6 9.61 -15.30 -30.15
CA ALA A 6 8.53 -14.69 -30.91
C ALA A 6 7.24 -14.65 -30.08
N SER A 7 6.63 -13.46 -29.99
CA SER A 7 5.37 -13.26 -29.27
C SER A 7 4.27 -14.13 -29.90
N VAL A 8 3.81 -15.15 -29.19
CA VAL A 8 2.73 -16.04 -29.64
C VAL A 8 1.42 -15.25 -29.69
N PRO A 9 0.75 -15.15 -30.86
CA PRO A 9 -0.52 -14.45 -30.99
C PRO A 9 -1.59 -15.08 -30.09
N GLY A 10 -2.30 -14.26 -29.29
CA GLY A 10 -3.35 -14.72 -28.38
C GLY A 10 -2.93 -14.94 -26.92
N VAL A 11 -1.64 -14.81 -26.60
CA VAL A 11 -1.16 -14.80 -25.20
C VAL A 11 -1.01 -13.35 -24.73
N ASP A 12 -2.08 -12.78 -24.17
CA ASP A 12 -2.02 -11.51 -23.45
C ASP A 12 -1.26 -11.73 -22.13
N ARG A 13 0.04 -11.45 -22.14
CA ARG A 13 0.82 -11.39 -20.90
C ARG A 13 0.36 -10.16 -20.11
N PRO A 14 -0.12 -10.30 -18.86
CA PRO A 14 -0.43 -9.14 -18.06
C PRO A 14 0.82 -8.29 -17.89
N ASN A 15 0.79 -7.05 -18.34
CA ASN A 15 1.90 -6.12 -18.21
C ASN A 15 1.97 -5.63 -16.76
N PHE A 16 2.67 -6.37 -15.90
CA PHE A 16 2.99 -5.91 -14.55
C PHE A 16 4.06 -4.82 -14.62
N THR A 17 3.73 -3.63 -14.14
CA THR A 17 4.69 -2.52 -14.08
C THR A 17 5.51 -2.64 -12.78
N ALA A 18 6.76 -2.17 -12.78
CA ALA A 18 7.58 -2.11 -11.55
C ALA A 18 6.88 -1.36 -10.40
N LEU A 19 6.06 -0.37 -10.73
CA LEU A 19 5.22 0.36 -9.79
C LEU A 19 4.18 -0.55 -9.10
N ASP A 20 3.62 -1.54 -9.81
CA ASP A 20 2.65 -2.48 -9.24
C ASP A 20 3.32 -3.37 -8.18
N ILE A 21 4.55 -3.79 -8.44
CA ILE A 21 5.36 -4.59 -7.50
C ILE A 21 5.62 -3.78 -6.22
N VAL A 22 6.09 -2.54 -6.35
CA VAL A 22 6.34 -1.65 -5.21
C VAL A 22 5.08 -1.46 -4.37
N ARG A 23 3.93 -1.27 -5.02
CA ARG A 23 2.64 -1.12 -4.35
C ARG A 23 2.19 -2.37 -3.61
N SER A 24 2.38 -3.54 -4.20
CA SER A 24 2.08 -4.81 -3.53
C SER A 24 2.95 -5.00 -2.30
N ILE A 25 4.24 -4.64 -2.36
CA ILE A 25 5.13 -4.70 -1.19
C ILE A 25 4.65 -3.75 -0.09
N ILE A 26 4.31 -2.50 -0.43
CA ILE A 26 3.79 -1.52 0.53
C ILE A 26 2.51 -2.03 1.18
N LEU A 27 1.60 -2.63 0.40
CA LEU A 27 0.37 -3.21 0.92
C LEU A 27 0.66 -4.28 1.96
N VAL A 28 1.55 -5.24 1.65
CA VAL A 28 1.89 -6.34 2.56
C VAL A 28 2.46 -5.80 3.86
N VAL A 29 3.37 -4.82 3.79
CA VAL A 29 3.96 -4.19 4.98
C VAL A 29 2.90 -3.43 5.79
N ALA A 30 1.99 -2.71 5.13
CA ALA A 30 0.93 -1.97 5.79
C ALA A 30 -0.06 -2.89 6.52
N VAL A 31 -0.50 -3.96 5.84
CA VAL A 31 -1.38 -4.99 6.39
C VAL A 31 -0.73 -5.65 7.61
N GLY A 32 0.54 -6.06 7.50
CA GLY A 32 1.28 -6.65 8.61
C GLY A 32 1.42 -5.70 9.80
N THR A 33 1.73 -4.42 9.53
CA THR A 33 1.84 -3.39 10.58
C THR A 33 0.51 -3.16 11.28
N LEU A 34 -0.58 -3.02 10.53
CA LEU A 34 -1.90 -2.76 11.11
C LEU A 34 -2.45 -3.96 11.87
N ALA A 35 -2.17 -5.17 11.40
CA ALA A 35 -2.51 -6.38 12.14
C ALA A 35 -1.73 -6.43 13.46
N LEU A 36 -0.41 -6.24 13.40
CA LEU A 36 0.45 -6.19 14.58
C LEU A 36 -0.03 -5.12 15.58
N TRP A 37 -0.32 -3.92 15.09
CA TRP A 37 -0.84 -2.82 15.89
C TRP A 37 -2.18 -3.16 16.55
N GLY A 38 -3.14 -3.64 15.76
CA GLY A 38 -4.47 -3.97 16.28
C GLY A 38 -4.45 -5.10 17.30
N PHE A 39 -3.55 -6.09 17.16
CA PHE A 39 -3.42 -7.17 18.13
C PHE A 39 -2.57 -6.81 19.36
N ALA A 40 -1.53 -5.99 19.22
CA ALA A 40 -0.58 -5.73 20.29
C ALA A 40 -1.02 -4.61 21.25
N LEU A 41 -1.78 -3.62 20.79
CA LEU A 41 -2.17 -2.47 21.61
C LEU A 41 -3.54 -2.59 22.28
N TRP A 42 -4.40 -3.45 21.77
CA TRP A 42 -5.78 -3.53 22.22
C TRP A 42 -6.01 -4.76 23.09
N SER A 43 -6.90 -4.64 24.07
CA SER A 43 -7.34 -5.76 24.90
C SER A 43 -8.52 -6.50 24.24
N PHE A 44 -8.82 -7.71 24.72
CA PHE A 44 -9.97 -8.47 24.25
C PHE A 44 -11.29 -7.75 24.60
N PRO A 45 -12.28 -7.66 23.68
CA PRO A 45 -12.33 -8.23 22.33
C PRO A 45 -11.86 -7.28 21.21
N TRP A 46 -11.48 -6.05 21.54
CA TRP A 46 -11.12 -5.03 20.57
C TRP A 46 -9.90 -5.39 19.73
N ASN A 47 -8.99 -6.20 20.27
CA ASN A 47 -7.85 -6.74 19.53
C ASN A 47 -8.26 -7.52 18.27
N ILE A 48 -9.34 -8.30 18.32
CA ILE A 48 -9.83 -9.06 17.16
C ILE A 48 -10.47 -8.10 16.16
N ILE A 49 -11.31 -7.19 16.65
CA ILE A 49 -12.04 -6.25 15.78
C ILE A 49 -11.06 -5.34 15.04
N ILE A 50 -10.07 -4.80 15.74
CA ILE A 50 -9.12 -3.83 15.16
C ILE A 50 -7.98 -4.55 14.44
N GLY A 51 -7.45 -5.63 15.02
CA GLY A 51 -6.39 -6.46 14.43
C GLY A 51 -6.79 -7.13 13.12
N ILE A 52 -8.08 -7.38 12.89
CA ILE A 52 -8.60 -7.89 11.61
C ILE A 52 -9.22 -6.76 10.78
N GLY A 53 -10.03 -5.91 11.41
CA GLY A 53 -10.79 -4.87 10.73
C GLY A 53 -9.91 -3.85 10.01
N ALA A 54 -8.85 -3.35 10.65
CA ALA A 54 -7.97 -2.36 10.02
C ALA A 54 -7.24 -2.94 8.78
N PRO A 55 -6.61 -4.12 8.84
CA PRO A 55 -6.07 -4.80 7.64
C PRO A 55 -7.10 -5.03 6.54
N VAL A 56 -8.30 -5.51 6.88
CA VAL A 56 -9.36 -5.79 5.91
C VAL A 56 -9.78 -4.51 5.20
N VAL A 57 -9.99 -3.41 5.93
CA VAL A 57 -10.33 -2.11 5.34
C VAL A 57 -9.25 -1.66 4.36
N VAL A 58 -7.97 -1.80 4.71
CA VAL A 58 -6.86 -1.44 3.82
C VAL A 58 -6.85 -2.30 2.55
N ILE A 59 -7.07 -3.61 2.68
CA ILE A 59 -7.14 -4.52 1.53
C ILE A 59 -8.33 -4.15 0.62
N LEU A 60 -9.48 -3.85 1.19
CA LEU A 60 -10.67 -3.45 0.42
C LEU A 60 -10.43 -2.16 -0.35
N ILE A 61 -9.91 -1.13 0.32
CA ILE A 61 -9.52 0.13 -0.32
C ILE A 61 -8.48 -0.14 -1.42
N TRP A 62 -7.48 -0.98 -1.16
CA TRP A 62 -6.49 -1.32 -2.16
C TRP A 62 -7.10 -2.03 -3.39
N ALA A 63 -7.98 -3.01 -3.17
CA ALA A 63 -8.64 -3.76 -4.23
C ALA A 63 -9.54 -2.85 -5.10
N LEU A 64 -10.23 -1.90 -4.47
CA LEU A 64 -11.10 -0.94 -5.14
C LEU A 64 -10.30 0.09 -5.96
N PHE A 65 -9.22 0.63 -5.41
CA PHE A 65 -8.56 1.83 -5.95
C PHE A 65 -7.16 1.60 -6.54
N LEU A 66 -6.40 0.65 -5.99
CA LEU A 66 -4.97 0.44 -6.31
C LEU A 66 -4.70 -0.81 -7.14
N SER A 67 -5.67 -1.72 -7.28
CA SER A 67 -5.55 -2.92 -8.12
C SER A 67 -5.02 -2.58 -9.52
N PRO A 68 -4.14 -3.43 -10.10
CA PRO A 68 -3.62 -3.26 -11.47
C PRO A 68 -4.74 -3.19 -12.53
N ARG A 69 -5.91 -3.76 -12.22
CA ARG A 69 -7.17 -3.52 -12.95
C ARG A 69 -8.15 -2.86 -11.98
N PRO A 70 -8.11 -1.52 -11.83
CA PRO A 70 -8.98 -0.84 -10.89
C PRO A 70 -10.43 -1.04 -11.32
N VAL A 71 -11.26 -1.57 -10.42
CA VAL A 71 -12.67 -1.92 -10.69
C VAL A 71 -13.47 -0.66 -11.03
N LEU A 72 -13.07 0.48 -10.46
CA LEU A 72 -13.57 1.80 -10.81
C LEU A 72 -12.57 2.48 -11.77
N ARG A 73 -13.06 3.07 -12.88
CA ARG A 73 -12.25 3.92 -13.76
C ARG A 73 -11.83 5.18 -12.99
N LEU A 74 -10.70 5.11 -12.31
CA LEU A 74 -10.33 6.09 -11.30
C LEU A 74 -9.31 7.10 -11.82
N HIS A 75 -9.60 8.37 -11.53
CA HIS A 75 -8.66 9.45 -11.71
C HIS A 75 -7.39 9.19 -10.88
N PRO A 76 -6.20 9.53 -11.42
CA PRO A 76 -4.94 9.34 -10.73
C PRO A 76 -4.93 9.90 -9.30
N PHE A 77 -5.72 10.94 -8.98
CA PHE A 77 -5.72 11.62 -7.68
C PHE A 77 -6.13 10.71 -6.53
N LEU A 78 -7.20 9.92 -6.68
CA LEU A 78 -7.66 8.98 -5.65
C LEU A 78 -6.60 7.92 -5.34
N ARG A 79 -5.87 7.48 -6.38
CA ARG A 79 -4.76 6.55 -6.24
C ARG A 79 -3.62 7.10 -5.37
N ALA A 80 -3.31 8.40 -5.45
CA ALA A 80 -2.32 9.03 -4.56
C ALA A 80 -2.87 9.22 -3.15
N ALA A 81 -4.15 9.60 -3.01
CA ALA A 81 -4.78 9.78 -1.71
C ALA A 81 -4.73 8.49 -0.88
N VAL A 82 -5.04 7.34 -1.48
CA VAL A 82 -4.98 6.03 -0.80
C VAL A 82 -3.55 5.67 -0.39
N GLU A 83 -2.58 5.89 -1.28
CA GLU A 83 -1.16 5.63 -1.01
C GLU A 83 -0.68 6.46 0.18
N LEU A 84 -1.06 7.73 0.24
CA LEU A 84 -0.82 8.62 1.38
C LEU A 84 -1.51 8.12 2.65
N LEU A 85 -2.78 7.68 2.55
CA LEU A 85 -3.58 7.23 3.69
C LEU A 85 -2.99 5.96 4.35
N ILE A 86 -2.49 5.03 3.52
CA ILE A 86 -1.77 3.83 3.99
C ILE A 86 -0.52 4.24 4.77
N TYR A 87 0.29 5.14 4.22
CA TYR A 87 1.50 5.59 4.89
C TYR A 87 1.23 6.32 6.21
N VAL A 88 0.21 7.18 6.24
CA VAL A 88 -0.21 7.88 7.47
C VAL A 88 -0.70 6.87 8.51
N GLY A 89 -1.50 5.88 8.11
CA GLY A 89 -1.99 4.83 9.00
C GLY A 89 -0.85 4.00 9.61
N VAL A 90 0.14 3.60 8.81
CA VAL A 90 1.35 2.89 9.27
C VAL A 90 2.14 3.76 10.25
N THR A 91 2.31 5.04 9.96
CA THR A 91 3.04 5.99 10.82
C THR A 91 2.37 6.13 12.19
N ILE A 92 1.04 6.30 12.22
CA ILE A 92 0.26 6.40 13.46
C ILE A 92 0.35 5.09 14.25
N ALA A 93 0.26 3.94 13.58
CA ALA A 93 0.37 2.64 14.23
C ALA A 93 1.71 2.48 14.97
N TRP A 94 2.83 2.80 14.32
CA TRP A 94 4.15 2.76 14.95
C TRP A 94 4.33 3.79 16.06
N TRP A 95 3.74 4.98 15.91
CA TRP A 95 3.74 6.01 16.95
C TRP A 95 3.03 5.55 18.22
N LEU A 96 1.87 4.91 18.07
CA LEU A 96 1.08 4.40 19.17
C LEU A 96 1.72 3.21 19.87
N MET A 97 2.62 2.48 19.19
CA MET A 97 3.38 1.35 19.77
C MET A 97 4.58 1.78 20.61
N GLU A 98 4.74 3.07 20.89
CA GLU A 98 5.88 3.64 21.65
C GLU A 98 7.25 3.28 21.04
N GLN A 99 7.29 3.02 19.73
CA GLN A 99 8.50 2.78 18.95
C GLN A 99 8.78 3.98 18.01
N PRO A 100 9.10 5.17 18.57
CA PRO A 100 9.16 6.42 17.82
C PRO A 100 10.24 6.43 16.74
N ILE A 101 11.34 5.69 16.93
CA ILE A 101 12.44 5.61 15.97
C ILE A 101 11.98 4.97 14.65
N ILE A 102 11.19 3.89 14.75
CA ILE A 102 10.66 3.18 13.57
C ILE A 102 9.56 4.01 12.90
N GLY A 103 8.71 4.67 13.70
CA GLY A 103 7.68 5.59 13.22
C GLY A 103 8.26 6.77 12.42
N ILE A 104 9.35 7.38 12.89
CA ILE A 104 10.02 8.50 12.20
C ILE A 104 10.65 8.03 10.88
N ALA A 105 11.33 6.88 10.86
CA ALA A 105 11.94 6.34 9.64
C ALA A 105 10.88 6.08 8.55
N PHE A 106 9.72 5.51 8.93
CA PHE A 106 8.62 5.28 8.00
C PHE A 106 7.93 6.58 7.56
N ALA A 107 7.78 7.56 8.46
CA ALA A 107 7.24 8.88 8.13
C ALA A 107 8.10 9.61 7.10
N VAL A 108 9.43 9.50 7.18
CA VAL A 108 10.34 10.09 6.19
C VAL A 108 10.18 9.43 4.82
N VAL A 109 10.08 8.10 4.77
CA VAL A 109 9.82 7.37 3.51
C VAL A 109 8.45 7.71 2.93
N ALA A 110 7.42 7.82 3.78
CA ALA A 110 6.08 8.23 3.41
C ALA A 110 6.03 9.64 2.82
N VAL A 111 6.67 10.61 3.47
CA VAL A 111 6.76 11.99 2.99
C VAL A 111 7.57 12.04 1.70
N GLY A 112 8.69 11.32 1.61
CA GLY A 112 9.50 11.24 0.39
C GLY A 112 8.73 10.65 -0.79
N ALA A 113 8.06 9.52 -0.59
CA ALA A 113 7.23 8.88 -1.61
C ALA A 113 6.03 9.75 -2.01
N GLY A 114 5.38 10.39 -1.03
CA GLY A 114 4.28 11.34 -1.26
C GLY A 114 4.71 12.55 -2.08
N VAL A 115 5.87 13.13 -1.77
CA VAL A 115 6.45 14.26 -2.50
C VAL A 115 6.87 13.85 -3.91
N VAL A 116 7.49 12.68 -4.10
CA VAL A 116 7.91 12.19 -5.43
C VAL A 116 6.70 11.85 -6.31
N SER A 117 5.67 11.20 -5.76
CA SER A 117 4.41 10.95 -6.47
C SER A 117 3.63 12.22 -6.76
N GLY A 118 3.75 13.25 -5.90
CA GLY A 118 3.19 14.58 -6.14
C GLY A 118 3.89 15.31 -7.28
N ARG A 119 5.23 15.31 -7.31
CA ARG A 119 6.02 16.03 -8.34
C ARG A 119 5.84 15.47 -9.74
N ARG A 120 5.68 14.16 -9.90
CA ARG A 120 5.43 13.52 -11.21
C ARG A 120 4.04 13.84 -11.82
N ARG A 121 3.17 14.55 -11.10
CA ARG A 121 1.83 14.94 -11.58
C ARG A 121 1.72 16.39 -12.03
N ILE A 122 2.71 17.21 -11.69
CA ILE A 122 2.72 18.65 -11.97
C ILE A 122 3.68 18.98 -13.12
N ALA A 123 4.57 18.04 -13.49
CA ALA A 123 5.50 18.15 -14.62
C ALA A 123 4.97 17.41 -15.86
#